data_AF-A0A662S4Y4-F1
#
_entry.id   AF-A0A662S4Y4-F1
#
_cell.length_a   1.000
_cell.length_b   1.000
_cell.length_c   1.000
_cell.angle_alpha   90.00
_cell.angle_beta   90.00
_cell.angle_gamma   90.00
#
_symmetry.space_group_name_H-M   'P 1'
#
loop_
_entity.id
_entity.type
_entity.pdbx_description
1 polymer ?
#
loop_
_entity_poly.entity_id
_entity_poly.type
_entity_poly.pdbx_seq_one_letter_code
_entity_poly.pdbx_strand_id
1 'polypeptide(L)'
;HGRGNALIAAWKGFKELITLGLISRVPKLVGVQPKECAATVKAFREGKDKAEPISPGQTIVTSLVVSNPGPKSSLVLKAIRESKGTCDDPTDEEVLEAMRLLAKEGIFSEPGGAISLAAAKRLVDQGVIDPSDRVVCLITGSGFKDIKSVEKILKKPFLIHPTLEALEEALKYNI
;
A
#
# COMPACT_ATOMS: atom_id res chain seq x y z
N HIS A 1 5.63 2.46 -0.87
CA HIS A 1 7.06 2.51 -1.21
C HIS A 1 7.88 2.82 0.05
N GLY A 2 9.05 2.19 0.20
CA GLY A 2 10.05 2.59 1.19
C GLY A 2 10.96 3.67 0.58
N ARG A 3 12.10 3.24 0.01
CA ARG A 3 13.11 4.12 -0.62
C ARG A 3 12.75 4.65 -2.02
N GLY A 4 11.54 4.38 -2.52
CA GLY A 4 11.06 4.90 -3.81
C GLY A 4 11.51 4.17 -5.08
N ASN A 5 12.37 3.16 -4.98
CA ASN A 5 12.93 2.46 -6.16
C ASN A 5 11.86 1.96 -7.15
N ALA A 6 10.82 1.30 -6.66
CA ALA A 6 9.76 0.76 -7.52
C ALA A 6 8.98 1.85 -8.26
N LEU A 7 8.68 2.97 -7.60
CA LEU A 7 7.98 4.10 -8.21
C LEU A 7 8.85 4.77 -9.28
N ILE A 8 10.14 4.99 -8.99
CA ILE A 8 11.10 5.56 -9.94
C ILE A 8 11.25 4.63 -11.16
N ALA A 9 11.33 3.31 -10.94
CA ALA A 9 11.42 2.33 -12.03
C ALA A 9 10.17 2.33 -12.90
N ALA A 10 8.97 2.34 -12.31
CA ALA A 10 7.71 2.43 -13.04
C ALA A 10 7.62 3.72 -13.87
N TRP A 11 7.94 4.87 -13.27
CA TRP A 11 7.98 6.16 -13.95
C TRP A 11 8.93 6.16 -15.15
N LYS A 12 10.16 5.68 -14.96
CA LYS A 12 11.14 5.55 -16.04
C LYS A 12 10.61 4.63 -17.16
N GLY A 13 10.10 3.45 -16.79
CA GLY A 13 9.55 2.50 -17.76
C GLY A 13 8.43 3.09 -18.60
N PHE A 14 7.47 3.77 -17.99
CA PHE A 14 6.40 4.44 -18.75
C PHE A 14 6.92 5.56 -19.66
N LYS A 15 7.92 6.33 -19.24
CA LYS A 15 8.54 7.34 -20.12
C LYS A 15 9.25 6.70 -21.30
N GLU A 16 9.90 5.56 -21.11
CA GLU A 16 10.52 4.81 -22.21
C GLU A 16 9.49 4.25 -23.19
N LEU A 17 8.36 3.75 -22.70
CA LEU A 17 7.25 3.30 -23.55
C LEU A 17 6.67 4.46 -24.41
N ILE A 18 6.63 5.69 -23.88
CA ILE A 18 6.26 6.89 -24.65
C ILE A 18 7.30 7.16 -25.76
N THR A 19 8.59 7.17 -25.41
CA THR A 19 9.68 7.40 -26.37
C THR A 19 9.67 6.38 -27.51
N LEU A 20 9.29 5.14 -27.21
CA LEU A 20 9.15 4.06 -28.20
C LEU A 20 7.85 4.11 -29.01
N GLY A 21 6.93 5.04 -28.72
CA GLY A 21 5.63 5.16 -29.38
C GLY A 21 4.64 4.04 -29.05
N LEU A 22 4.88 3.28 -27.98
CA LEU A 22 4.02 2.14 -27.58
C LEU A 22 2.79 2.57 -26.77
N ILE A 23 2.88 3.73 -26.12
CA ILE A 23 1.76 4.35 -25.39
C ILE A 23 1.75 5.86 -25.68
N SER A 24 0.61 6.51 -25.44
CA SER A 24 0.44 7.95 -25.65
C SER A 24 0.43 8.78 -24.36
N ARG A 25 0.36 8.13 -23.18
CA ARG A 25 0.37 8.81 -21.87
C ARG A 25 0.97 7.94 -20.77
N VAL A 26 1.56 8.59 -19.76
CA VAL A 26 1.99 7.97 -18.50
C VAL A 26 0.79 7.95 -17.53
N PRO A 27 0.54 6.85 -16.79
CA PRO A 27 -0.49 6.84 -15.75
C PRO A 27 -0.11 7.78 -14.59
N LYS A 28 -1.11 8.35 -13.91
CA LYS A 28 -0.89 9.09 -12.67
C LYS A 28 -0.30 8.15 -11.62
N LEU A 29 0.84 8.51 -11.03
CA LEU A 29 1.52 7.68 -10.04
C LEU A 29 1.12 8.07 -8.62
N VAL A 30 0.83 7.08 -7.78
CA VAL A 30 0.53 7.30 -6.36
C VAL A 30 1.70 6.87 -5.49
N GLY A 31 2.31 7.82 -4.78
CA GLY A 31 3.37 7.58 -3.80
C GLY A 31 2.80 7.24 -2.43
N VAL A 32 2.81 5.96 -2.06
CA VAL A 32 2.22 5.53 -0.78
C VAL A 32 3.30 5.24 0.26
N GLN A 33 3.19 5.72 1.50
CA GLN A 33 4.04 5.33 2.63
C GLN A 33 3.19 5.00 3.86
N PRO A 34 3.63 4.18 4.83
CA PRO A 34 2.86 4.05 6.07
C PRO A 34 2.84 5.38 6.81
N LYS A 35 1.71 5.72 7.45
CA LYS A 35 1.51 6.99 8.18
C LYS A 35 2.67 7.32 9.12
N GLU A 36 3.14 6.32 9.87
CA GLU A 36 4.20 6.46 10.85
C GLU A 36 5.61 6.66 10.25
N CYS A 37 5.77 6.52 8.93
CA CYS A 37 7.04 6.70 8.24
C CYS A 37 6.90 7.41 6.88
N ALA A 38 6.09 8.47 6.82
CA ALA A 38 5.65 9.12 5.58
C ALA A 38 6.45 10.36 5.13
N ALA A 39 7.79 10.32 5.21
CA ALA A 39 8.65 11.48 4.91
C ALA A 39 8.45 12.10 3.51
N THR A 40 8.26 11.27 2.49
CA THR A 40 8.02 11.71 1.10
C THR A 40 6.62 12.26 0.91
N VAL A 41 5.63 11.67 1.58
CA VAL A 41 4.25 12.19 1.58
C VAL A 41 4.21 13.58 2.21
N LYS A 42 4.88 13.76 3.36
CA LYS A 42 5.03 15.06 4.02
C LYS A 42 5.68 16.08 3.07
N ALA A 43 6.82 15.74 2.48
CA ALA A 43 7.51 16.63 1.55
C ALA A 43 6.68 16.98 0.31
N PHE A 44 5.89 16.03 -0.21
CA PHE A 44 4.99 16.28 -1.33
C PHE A 44 3.91 17.32 -0.97
N ARG A 45 3.25 17.14 0.19
CA ARG A 45 2.22 18.05 0.70
C ARG A 45 2.78 19.45 1.02
N GLU A 46 4.02 19.52 1.50
CA GLU A 46 4.72 20.79 1.78
C GLU A 46 5.32 21.46 0.52
N GLY A 47 5.19 20.84 -0.66
CA GLY A 47 5.75 21.40 -1.90
C GLY A 47 7.29 21.37 -1.97
N LYS A 48 7.96 20.60 -1.10
CA LYS A 48 9.43 20.50 -1.06
C LYS A 48 9.97 19.62 -2.19
N ASP A 49 11.19 19.88 -2.65
CA ASP A 49 11.84 19.07 -3.69
C ASP A 49 12.58 17.86 -3.16
N LYS A 50 12.68 17.72 -1.83
CA LYS A 50 13.38 16.62 -1.17
C LYS A 50 12.68 16.31 0.14
N ALA A 51 12.65 15.02 0.48
CA ALA A 51 12.20 14.60 1.79
C ALA A 51 13.33 14.68 2.81
N GLU A 52 13.01 15.20 3.99
CA GLU A 52 13.90 15.25 5.14
C GLU A 52 13.83 13.94 5.93
N PRO A 53 14.89 13.57 6.66
CA PRO A 53 14.82 12.47 7.61
C PRO A 53 13.73 12.67 8.66
N ILE A 54 13.11 11.57 9.07
CA ILE A 54 12.12 11.55 10.15
C ILE A 54 12.47 10.45 11.16
N SER A 55 11.96 10.58 12.37
CA SER A 55 11.92 9.48 13.33
C SER A 55 10.66 8.65 13.08
N PRO A 56 10.75 7.41 12.57
CA PRO A 56 9.56 6.60 12.30
C PRO A 56 8.86 6.21 13.60
N GLY A 57 7.53 6.24 13.58
CA GLY A 57 6.70 5.59 14.60
C GLY A 57 6.67 4.07 14.43
N GLN A 58 5.99 3.39 15.35
CA GLN A 58 5.78 1.95 15.27
C GLN A 58 4.67 1.65 14.26
N THR A 59 4.91 0.74 13.32
CA THR A 59 3.93 0.33 12.31
C THR A 59 4.05 -1.17 11.99
N ILE A 60 2.93 -1.80 11.63
CA ILE A 60 2.91 -3.17 11.08
C ILE A 60 3.58 -3.25 9.70
N VAL A 61 3.73 -2.12 9.00
CA VAL A 61 4.31 -2.03 7.65
C VAL A 61 5.84 -1.92 7.69
N THR A 62 6.45 -2.84 8.42
CA THR A 62 7.89 -2.83 8.74
C THR A 62 8.79 -2.85 7.50
N SER A 63 8.38 -3.53 6.43
CA SER A 63 9.14 -3.65 5.17
C SER A 63 9.32 -2.31 4.41
N LEU A 64 8.56 -1.27 4.78
CA LEU A 64 8.62 0.05 4.15
C LEU A 64 9.20 1.15 5.06
N VAL A 65 9.60 0.82 6.29
CA VAL A 65 10.15 1.79 7.25
C VAL A 65 11.52 2.29 6.77
N VAL A 66 11.61 3.59 6.51
CA VAL A 66 12.83 4.27 6.05
C VAL A 66 12.92 5.63 6.73
N SER A 67 13.78 5.74 7.75
CA SER A 67 14.02 6.98 8.51
C SER A 67 14.67 8.07 7.66
N ASN A 68 15.64 7.70 6.82
CA ASN A 68 16.31 8.61 5.90
C ASN A 68 15.98 8.24 4.44
N PRO A 69 15.10 9.01 3.78
CA PRO A 69 14.70 8.73 2.39
C PRO A 69 15.82 9.02 1.38
N GLY A 70 16.86 9.76 1.78
CA GLY A 70 18.05 9.99 1.00
C GLY A 70 17.83 10.85 -0.26
N PRO A 71 18.83 10.95 -1.14
CA PRO A 71 18.78 11.79 -2.32
C PRO A 71 17.72 11.34 -3.34
N LYS A 72 17.31 10.07 -3.32
CA LYS A 72 16.31 9.53 -4.24
C LYS A 72 14.89 10.07 -4.01
N SER A 73 14.62 10.68 -2.84
CA SER A 73 13.32 11.31 -2.57
C SER A 73 12.95 12.39 -3.58
N SER A 74 13.93 13.15 -4.10
CA SER A 74 13.68 14.16 -5.13
C SER A 74 13.20 13.54 -6.45
N LEU A 75 13.74 12.38 -6.82
CA LEU A 75 13.28 11.64 -8.00
C LEU A 75 11.87 11.08 -7.81
N VAL A 76 11.52 10.62 -6.60
CA VAL A 76 10.14 10.17 -6.29
C VAL A 76 9.16 11.33 -6.42
N LEU A 77 9.46 12.47 -5.79
CA LEU A 77 8.63 13.67 -5.83
C LEU A 77 8.46 14.19 -7.27
N LYS A 78 9.57 14.22 -8.04
CA LYS A 78 9.55 14.56 -9.46
C LYS A 78 8.66 13.61 -10.27
N ALA A 79 8.80 12.30 -10.08
CA ALA A 79 8.00 11.29 -10.78
C ALA A 79 6.50 11.46 -10.53
N ILE A 80 6.11 11.67 -9.26
CA ILE A 80 4.72 11.88 -8.88
C ILE A 80 4.17 13.15 -9.52
N ARG A 81 4.90 14.28 -9.42
CA ARG A 81 4.48 15.56 -9.99
C ARG A 81 4.40 15.53 -11.53
N GLU A 82 5.40 14.99 -12.22
CA GLU A 82 5.39 14.87 -13.68
C GLU A 82 4.23 13.99 -14.18
N SER A 83 3.88 12.94 -13.43
CA SER A 83 2.73 12.09 -13.76
C SER A 83 1.37 12.73 -13.44
N LYS A 84 1.35 13.93 -12.83
CA LYS A 84 0.15 14.56 -12.25
C LYS A 84 -0.56 13.66 -11.24
N GLY A 85 0.25 12.89 -10.51
CA GLY A 85 -0.17 11.96 -9.48
C GLY A 85 -0.26 12.59 -8.09
N THR A 86 -0.37 11.74 -7.07
CA THR A 86 -0.50 12.17 -5.67
C THR A 86 0.30 11.27 -4.72
N CYS A 87 0.27 11.58 -3.43
CA CYS A 87 0.83 10.75 -2.37
C CYS A 87 -0.25 10.39 -1.35
N ASP A 88 -0.06 9.26 -0.66
CA ASP A 88 -0.95 8.83 0.41
C ASP A 88 -0.22 8.12 1.54
N ASP A 89 -0.79 8.20 2.74
CA ASP A 89 -0.23 7.69 3.99
C ASP A 89 -1.23 6.91 4.86
N PRO A 90 -1.64 5.69 4.44
CA PRO A 90 -2.62 4.90 5.18
C PRO A 90 -2.15 4.51 6.58
N THR A 91 -3.11 4.40 7.50
CA THR A 91 -2.89 3.88 8.86
C THR A 91 -2.71 2.36 8.85
N ASP A 92 -2.21 1.81 9.95
CA ASP A 92 -2.07 0.36 10.12
C ASP A 92 -3.44 -0.36 10.03
N GLU A 93 -4.51 0.26 10.53
CA GLU A 93 -5.88 -0.26 10.43
C GLU A 93 -6.37 -0.30 8.98
N GLU A 94 -6.10 0.74 8.19
CA GLU A 94 -6.44 0.80 6.76
C GLU A 94 -5.66 -0.26 5.96
N VAL A 95 -4.38 -0.47 6.29
CA VAL A 95 -3.55 -1.51 5.69
C VAL A 95 -4.08 -2.90 6.03
N LEU A 96 -4.46 -3.12 7.28
CA LEU A 96 -5.05 -4.38 7.69
C LEU A 96 -6.37 -4.66 6.96
N GLU A 97 -7.24 -3.66 6.82
CA GLU A 97 -8.47 -3.86 6.06
C GLU A 97 -8.18 -4.19 4.60
N ALA A 98 -7.19 -3.54 3.99
CA ALA A 98 -6.74 -3.89 2.64
C ALA A 98 -6.21 -5.32 2.54
N MET A 99 -5.48 -5.82 3.55
CA MET A 99 -5.05 -7.22 3.60
C MET A 99 -6.24 -8.19 3.62
N ARG A 100 -7.30 -7.87 4.39
CA ARG A 100 -8.52 -8.70 4.44
C ARG A 100 -9.25 -8.71 3.10
N LEU A 101 -9.34 -7.56 2.43
CA LEU A 101 -9.93 -7.46 1.10
C LEU A 101 -9.15 -8.29 0.08
N LEU A 102 -7.82 -8.18 0.07
CA LEU A 102 -6.96 -9.01 -0.80
C LEU A 102 -7.16 -10.50 -0.53
N ALA A 103 -7.25 -10.90 0.74
CA ALA A 103 -7.47 -12.30 1.11
C ALA A 103 -8.82 -12.85 0.60
N LYS A 104 -9.88 -12.03 0.62
CA LYS A 104 -11.19 -12.39 0.04
C LYS A 104 -11.11 -12.62 -1.48
N GLU A 105 -10.20 -11.93 -2.15
CA GLU A 105 -9.88 -12.12 -3.58
C GLU A 105 -8.83 -13.22 -3.84
N GLY A 106 -8.44 -13.99 -2.81
CA GLY A 106 -7.44 -15.06 -2.92
C GLY A 106 -5.98 -14.58 -2.98
N ILE A 107 -5.72 -13.30 -2.69
CA ILE A 107 -4.37 -12.71 -2.71
C ILE A 107 -3.82 -12.64 -1.28
N PHE A 108 -2.81 -13.45 -1.00
CA PHE A 108 -2.14 -13.45 0.30
C PHE A 108 -0.94 -12.48 0.34
N SER A 109 -1.12 -11.32 0.95
CA SER A 109 -0.12 -10.24 1.01
C SER A 109 0.42 -9.98 2.42
N GLU A 110 1.67 -9.54 2.52
CA GLU A 110 2.21 -8.92 3.75
C GLU A 110 1.68 -7.46 3.89
N PRO A 111 1.80 -6.80 5.07
CA PRO A 111 1.34 -5.42 5.23
C PRO A 111 1.90 -4.43 4.19
N GLY A 112 3.19 -4.53 3.88
CA GLY A 112 3.85 -3.68 2.86
C GLY A 112 3.34 -3.89 1.43
N GLY A 113 2.83 -5.08 1.11
CA GLY A 113 2.23 -5.38 -0.19
C GLY A 113 0.80 -4.86 -0.31
N ALA A 114 0.05 -4.80 0.80
CA ALA A 114 -1.35 -4.34 0.82
C ALA A 114 -1.51 -2.82 0.83
N ILE A 115 -0.45 -2.06 1.16
CA ILE A 115 -0.53 -0.60 1.37
C ILE A 115 -1.05 0.16 0.13
N SER A 116 -0.77 -0.34 -1.09
CA SER A 116 -1.22 0.30 -2.32
C SER A 116 -2.74 0.21 -2.49
N LEU A 117 -3.37 -0.87 -2.03
CA LEU A 117 -4.82 -1.03 -2.03
C LEU A 117 -5.46 -0.16 -0.93
N ALA A 118 -4.84 -0.08 0.26
CA ALA A 118 -5.32 0.79 1.34
C ALA A 118 -5.42 2.25 0.88
N ALA A 119 -4.37 2.75 0.23
CA ALA A 119 -4.36 4.08 -0.36
C ALA A 119 -5.38 4.23 -1.49
N ALA A 120 -5.48 3.27 -2.41
CA ALA A 120 -6.45 3.33 -3.50
C ALA A 120 -7.88 3.46 -2.98
N LYS A 121 -8.25 2.65 -1.97
CA LYS A 121 -9.56 2.74 -1.32
C LYS A 121 -9.81 4.13 -0.74
N ARG A 122 -8.86 4.66 0.04
CA ARG A 122 -8.98 5.99 0.65
C ARG A 122 -9.09 7.12 -0.38
N LEU A 123 -8.32 7.04 -1.45
CA LEU A 123 -8.33 8.04 -2.53
C LEU A 123 -9.62 8.00 -3.37
N VAL A 124 -10.25 6.83 -3.51
CA VAL A 124 -11.61 6.73 -4.09
C VAL A 124 -12.63 7.35 -3.14
N ASP A 125 -12.58 7.02 -1.84
CA ASP A 125 -13.50 7.55 -0.83
C ASP A 125 -13.39 9.10 -0.72
N GLN A 126 -12.21 9.66 -1.01
CA GLN A 126 -11.96 11.12 -1.06
C GLN A 126 -12.27 11.79 -2.41
N GLY A 127 -12.67 11.03 -3.43
CA GLY A 127 -12.93 11.55 -4.78
C GLY A 127 -11.67 11.99 -5.55
N VAL A 128 -10.48 11.59 -5.11
CA VAL A 128 -9.21 11.85 -5.82
C VAL A 128 -9.03 10.91 -7.00
N ILE A 129 -9.46 9.65 -6.83
CA ILE A 129 -9.59 8.65 -7.89
C ILE A 129 -11.08 8.58 -8.26
N ASP A 130 -11.39 8.72 -9.54
CA ASP A 130 -12.77 8.56 -10.00
C ASP A 130 -13.14 7.07 -9.97
N PRO A 131 -14.35 6.67 -9.52
CA PRO A 131 -14.77 5.26 -9.53
C PRO A 131 -14.73 4.59 -10.92
N SER A 132 -14.71 5.37 -12.01
CA SER A 132 -14.55 4.88 -13.40
C SER A 132 -13.09 4.78 -13.85
N ASP A 133 -12.12 5.26 -13.06
CA ASP A 133 -10.70 5.16 -13.38
C ASP A 133 -10.22 3.71 -13.35
N ARG A 134 -9.32 3.37 -14.28
CA ARG A 134 -8.59 2.10 -14.24
C ARG A 134 -7.38 2.21 -13.33
N VAL A 135 -7.44 1.56 -12.18
CA VAL A 135 -6.38 1.56 -11.16
C VAL A 135 -5.60 0.25 -11.17
N VAL A 136 -4.28 0.34 -11.00
CA VAL A 136 -3.39 -0.81 -10.81
C VAL A 136 -2.69 -0.68 -9.46
N CYS A 137 -3.03 -1.56 -8.52
CA CYS A 137 -2.35 -1.67 -7.23
C CYS A 137 -1.21 -2.68 -7.32
N LEU A 138 0.01 -2.25 -7.00
CA LEU A 138 1.17 -3.14 -6.99
C LEU A 138 1.24 -3.87 -5.64
N ILE A 139 1.01 -5.18 -5.66
CA ILE A 139 1.14 -6.06 -4.49
C ILE A 139 2.54 -6.67 -4.50
N THR A 140 3.50 -5.98 -3.88
CA THR A 140 4.94 -6.31 -4.04
C THR A 140 5.47 -7.35 -3.06
N GLY A 141 4.68 -7.73 -2.05
CA GLY A 141 5.06 -8.65 -0.99
C GLY A 141 3.98 -9.68 -0.71
N SER A 142 4.40 -10.96 -0.66
CA SER A 142 3.53 -12.08 -0.32
C SER A 142 3.49 -12.27 1.19
N GLY A 143 2.32 -12.68 1.72
CA GLY A 143 2.16 -12.98 3.14
C GLY A 143 3.10 -14.10 3.64
N PHE A 144 3.62 -14.94 2.75
CA PHE A 144 4.63 -15.95 3.11
C PHE A 144 5.98 -15.36 3.54
N LYS A 145 6.26 -14.09 3.19
CA LYS A 145 7.50 -13.41 3.61
C LYS A 145 7.46 -12.97 5.07
N ASP A 146 6.27 -12.74 5.62
CA ASP A 146 6.08 -12.25 6.98
C ASP A 146 4.85 -12.87 7.64
N ILE A 147 4.90 -14.19 7.79
CA ILE A 147 3.84 -14.98 8.43
C ILE A 147 3.58 -14.47 9.85
N LYS A 148 4.62 -14.07 10.59
CA LYS A 148 4.49 -13.58 11.96
C LYS A 148 3.66 -12.30 12.05
N SER A 149 3.87 -11.35 11.13
CA SER A 149 3.04 -10.14 11.09
C SER A 149 1.60 -10.47 10.71
N VAL A 150 1.36 -11.46 9.84
CA VAL A 150 0.01 -11.93 9.52
C VAL A 150 -0.66 -12.60 10.73
N GLU A 151 0.04 -13.52 11.41
CA GLU A 151 -0.47 -14.28 12.56
C GLU A 151 -0.99 -13.39 13.69
N LYS A 152 -0.29 -12.26 13.93
CA LYS A 152 -0.70 -11.26 14.93
C LYS A 152 -2.08 -10.66 14.65
N ILE A 153 -2.58 -10.79 13.43
CA ILE A 153 -3.80 -10.14 12.97
C ILE A 153 -4.91 -11.14 12.62
N LEU A 154 -4.60 -12.43 12.62
CA LEU A 154 -5.60 -13.49 12.50
C LEU A 154 -6.41 -13.58 13.79
N LYS A 155 -7.74 -13.69 13.65
CA LYS A 155 -8.59 -14.08 14.77
C LYS A 155 -8.31 -15.55 15.11
N LYS A 156 -8.25 -15.86 16.40
CA LYS A 156 -8.18 -17.26 16.83
C LYS A 156 -9.42 -18.02 16.33
N PRO A 157 -9.26 -19.27 15.87
CA PRO A 157 -10.41 -20.07 15.49
C PRO A 157 -11.32 -20.28 16.70
N PHE A 158 -12.63 -20.34 16.46
CA PHE A 158 -13.59 -20.75 17.47
C PHE A 158 -13.34 -22.21 17.82
N LEU A 159 -13.09 -22.48 19.11
CA LEU A 159 -12.92 -23.83 19.62
C LEU A 159 -14.30 -24.38 19.99
N ILE A 160 -14.67 -25.52 19.40
CA ILE A 160 -15.93 -26.20 19.64
C ILE A 160 -15.67 -27.63 20.14
N HIS A 161 -16.66 -28.22 20.80
CA HIS A 161 -16.63 -29.64 21.10
C HIS A 161 -16.67 -30.48 19.80
N PRO A 162 -16.04 -31.67 19.77
CA PRO A 162 -15.96 -32.50 18.56
C PRO A 162 -17.27 -33.26 18.30
N THR A 163 -18.38 -32.51 18.18
CA THR A 163 -19.76 -33.00 18.01
C THR A 163 -20.46 -32.20 16.92
N LEU A 164 -21.39 -32.83 16.19
CA LEU A 164 -22.13 -32.16 15.12
C LEU A 164 -22.99 -31.01 15.65
N GLU A 165 -23.57 -31.18 16.83
CA GLU A 165 -24.44 -30.20 17.48
C GLU A 165 -23.68 -28.88 17.76
N ALA A 166 -22.48 -28.98 18.33
CA ALA A 166 -21.62 -27.83 18.59
C ALA A 166 -21.16 -27.13 17.30
N LEU A 167 -20.98 -27.88 16.21
CA LEU A 167 -20.67 -27.31 14.90
C LEU A 167 -21.88 -26.54 14.33
N GLU A 168 -23.07 -27.14 14.34
CA GLU A 168 -24.29 -26.49 13.86
C GLU A 168 -24.62 -25.21 14.63
N GLU A 169 -24.44 -25.21 15.95
CA GLU A 169 -24.61 -24.04 16.79
C GLU A 169 -23.60 -22.94 16.43
N ALA A 170 -22.32 -23.30 16.29
CA ALA A 170 -21.28 -22.33 15.92
C ALA A 170 -21.53 -21.68 14.55
N LEU A 171 -21.99 -22.45 13.56
CA LEU A 171 -22.31 -21.94 12.22
C LEU A 171 -23.51 -20.98 12.23
N LYS A 172 -24.51 -21.18 13.11
CA LYS A 172 -25.72 -20.33 13.18
C LYS A 172 -25.47 -18.97 13.80
N TYR A 173 -24.52 -18.84 14.72
CA TYR A 173 -24.35 -17.64 15.53
C TYR A 173 -23.04 -16.87 15.29
N ASN A 174 -22.06 -17.44 14.57
CA ASN A 174 -20.72 -16.85 14.43
C ASN A 174 -20.22 -16.69 12.99
N ILE A 175 -21.04 -17.00 11.98
CA ILE A 175 -20.76 -16.75 10.55
C ILE A 175 -21.78 -15.78 9.97
#